data_AF-A0A954Y4J0-F1
#
_entry.id   AF-A0A954Y4J0-F1
#
_cell.length_a   1.000
_cell.length_b   1.000
_cell.length_c   1.000
_cell.angle_alpha   90.00
_cell.angle_beta   90.00
_cell.angle_gamma   90.00
#
_symmetry.space_group_name_H-M   'P 1'
#
loop_
_entity.id
_entity.type
_entity.pdbx_description
1 polymer ?
#
loop_
_entity_poly.entity_id
_entity_poly.type
_entity_poly.pdbx_seq_one_letter_code
_entity_poly.pdbx_strand_id
1 'polypeptide(L)'
;SGTDFRIDGEALHAEDFNNVTPVDLPRGAVLSGVFSDGTPFAFTSDEGDYFAPGALRVSSNRYLLSPASILLPFGDYVPPRGLLPGQSLTLNPAQNVGDNFTAGWASDLTVAGGSVGQNFEAVGTHVTLADGSIGEDMDVLFGSVLDITGGTIGDGLEAHRGSTVNIAGGTVQQILAKVGSTVNLSGGTHGRTTDDWLRIDLEPGSTLHVFGTNLLVDGRPVEGLAENGTITLSWEDRRYYSWAITGELLDGSPFRASVYYELLPASSGAEDLGLPTITLTLATAGIAVPEPASTVLAFAAILLCGIGRLGHRASMVTPR
;
A
#
# COMPACT_ATOMS: atom_id res chain seq x y z
N SER A 1 1.64 -24.96 10.25
CA SER A 1 2.69 -24.69 11.26
C SER A 1 3.55 -23.55 10.78
N GLY A 2 4.09 -22.74 11.69
CA GLY A 2 4.75 -21.49 11.30
C GLY A 2 5.12 -20.61 12.48
N THR A 3 5.34 -19.33 12.23
CA THR A 3 5.69 -18.31 13.23
C THR A 3 5.00 -17.00 12.93
N ASP A 4 4.96 -16.09 13.92
CA ASP A 4 4.39 -14.73 13.80
C ASP A 4 2.95 -14.72 13.27
N PHE A 5 2.12 -15.67 13.73
CA PHE A 5 0.71 -15.68 13.38
C PHE A 5 -0.01 -14.45 13.96
N ARG A 6 -0.76 -13.74 13.12
CA ARG A 6 -1.50 -12.54 13.51
C ARG A 6 -2.88 -12.51 12.88
N ILE A 7 -3.87 -11.98 13.60
CA ILE A 7 -5.16 -11.59 13.05
C ILE A 7 -5.25 -10.07 13.15
N ASP A 8 -5.36 -9.39 12.01
CA ASP A 8 -5.45 -7.92 11.96
C ASP A 8 -4.33 -7.25 12.77
N GLY A 9 -3.11 -7.79 12.66
CA GLY A 9 -1.92 -7.32 13.35
C GLY A 9 -1.79 -7.75 14.81
N GLU A 10 -2.86 -8.24 15.43
CA GLU A 10 -2.82 -8.78 16.78
C GLU A 10 -2.16 -10.16 16.78
N ALA A 11 -1.09 -10.31 17.57
CA ALA A 11 -0.36 -11.56 17.67
C ALA A 11 -1.22 -12.67 18.29
N LEU A 12 -1.28 -13.81 17.60
CA LEU A 12 -1.82 -15.05 18.15
C LEU A 12 -0.77 -15.66 19.08
N HIS A 13 -0.84 -15.30 20.37
CA HIS A 13 0.02 -15.86 21.42
C HIS A 13 -0.29 -17.35 21.61
N ALA A 14 0.38 -18.23 20.85
CA ALA A 14 0.54 -19.61 21.26
C ALA A 14 1.64 -19.64 22.33
N GLU A 15 1.27 -19.46 23.60
CA GLU A 15 2.22 -19.45 24.73
C GLU A 15 3.05 -20.74 24.84
N ASP A 16 2.60 -21.82 24.18
CA ASP A 16 3.29 -23.10 24.11
C ASP A 16 3.70 -23.45 22.67
N PHE A 17 5.01 -23.43 22.39
CA PHE A 17 5.55 -23.99 21.14
C PHE A 17 5.06 -25.44 20.95
N ASN A 18 4.73 -25.81 19.71
CA ASN A 18 4.11 -27.10 19.33
C ASN A 18 2.69 -27.34 19.86
N ASN A 19 2.04 -26.39 20.53
CA ASN A 19 0.62 -26.50 20.82
C ASN A 19 -0.19 -26.13 19.57
N VAL A 20 -1.29 -26.86 19.36
CA VAL A 20 -2.21 -26.66 18.24
C VAL A 20 -3.41 -25.89 18.76
N THR A 21 -3.52 -24.62 18.40
CA THR A 21 -4.62 -23.75 18.82
C THR A 21 -5.67 -23.68 17.71
N PRO A 22 -6.96 -23.97 18.00
CA PRO A 22 -8.03 -23.67 17.06
C PRO A 22 -8.19 -22.16 16.93
N VAL A 23 -8.37 -21.68 15.70
CA VAL A 23 -8.55 -20.26 15.40
C VAL A 23 -9.79 -20.14 14.53
N ASP A 24 -10.74 -19.30 14.95
CA ASP A 24 -11.81 -18.86 14.07
C ASP A 24 -11.41 -17.52 13.46
N LEU A 25 -11.47 -17.42 12.14
CA LEU A 25 -11.17 -16.18 11.42
C LEU A 25 -12.47 -15.40 11.22
N PRO A 26 -12.64 -14.22 11.83
CA PRO A 26 -13.78 -13.36 11.56
C PRO A 26 -13.82 -12.98 10.08
N ARG A 27 -15.02 -12.70 9.56
CA ARG A 27 -15.16 -12.23 8.18
C ARG A 27 -14.37 -10.94 7.95
N GLY A 28 -13.64 -10.90 6.83
CA GLY A 28 -12.78 -9.78 6.41
C GLY A 28 -11.53 -9.60 7.26
N ALA A 29 -11.33 -10.41 8.30
CA ALA A 29 -10.09 -10.39 9.07
C ALA A 29 -8.95 -11.00 8.25
N VAL A 30 -7.76 -10.41 8.40
CA VAL A 30 -6.55 -10.90 7.75
C VAL A 30 -5.78 -11.78 8.71
N LEU A 31 -5.74 -13.08 8.43
CA LEU A 31 -4.82 -14.00 9.09
C LEU A 31 -3.49 -13.98 8.33
N SER A 32 -2.41 -13.67 9.02
CA SER A 32 -1.08 -13.63 8.40
C SER A 32 -0.05 -14.35 9.25
N GLY A 33 1.11 -14.63 8.66
CA GLY A 33 2.27 -15.14 9.39
C GLY A 33 3.34 -15.65 8.44
N VAL A 34 4.19 -16.54 8.96
CA VAL A 34 5.26 -17.18 8.21
C VAL A 34 5.12 -18.69 8.35
N PHE A 35 5.03 -19.41 7.25
CA PHE A 35 5.02 -20.88 7.27
C PHE A 35 6.35 -21.44 7.79
N SER A 36 6.35 -22.71 8.21
CA SER A 36 7.56 -23.38 8.70
C SER A 36 8.70 -23.50 7.68
N ASP A 37 8.42 -23.29 6.39
CA ASP A 37 9.45 -23.23 5.34
C ASP A 37 9.99 -21.81 5.08
N GLY A 38 9.52 -20.82 5.85
CA GLY A 38 9.92 -19.42 5.74
C GLY A 38 9.10 -18.59 4.75
N THR A 39 8.09 -19.15 4.10
CA THR A 39 7.23 -18.41 3.17
C THR A 39 6.21 -17.57 3.97
N PRO A 40 6.19 -16.24 3.85
CA PRO A 40 5.11 -15.42 4.43
C PRO A 40 3.77 -15.72 3.74
N PHE A 41 2.68 -15.44 4.43
CA PHE A 41 1.33 -15.57 3.87
C PHE A 41 0.37 -14.56 4.47
N ALA A 42 -0.68 -14.24 3.73
CA ALA A 42 -1.89 -13.61 4.22
C ALA A 42 -3.09 -14.42 3.71
N PHE A 43 -4.15 -14.48 4.51
CA PHE A 43 -5.43 -15.07 4.13
C PHE A 43 -6.56 -14.16 4.56
N THR A 44 -7.50 -13.91 3.66
CA THR A 44 -8.73 -13.16 3.98
C THR A 44 -9.91 -13.61 3.13
N SER A 45 -11.10 -13.61 3.74
CA SER A 45 -12.34 -13.88 3.00
C SER A 45 -12.67 -12.84 1.94
N ASP A 46 -12.03 -11.66 2.00
CA ASP A 46 -12.21 -10.59 1.02
C ASP A 46 -11.49 -10.90 -0.31
N GLU A 47 -10.62 -11.92 -0.32
CA GLU A 47 -9.95 -12.50 -1.50
C GLU A 47 -10.49 -13.89 -1.83
N GLY A 48 -11.54 -14.33 -1.11
CA GLY A 48 -12.15 -15.64 -1.30
C GLY A 48 -11.54 -16.76 -0.46
N ASP A 49 -10.57 -16.48 0.41
CA ASP A 49 -10.08 -17.48 1.37
C ASP A 49 -11.16 -17.83 2.38
N TYR A 50 -11.41 -19.13 2.56
CA TYR A 50 -12.45 -19.58 3.46
C TYR A 50 -12.00 -20.76 4.31
N PHE A 51 -12.17 -20.59 5.62
CA PHE A 51 -12.05 -21.65 6.61
C PHE A 51 -13.40 -21.86 7.26
N ALA A 52 -13.90 -23.10 7.26
CA ALA A 52 -15.08 -23.42 8.04
C ALA A 52 -14.83 -23.17 9.55
N PRO A 53 -15.84 -22.76 10.33
CA PRO A 53 -15.69 -22.56 11.77
C PRO A 53 -15.06 -23.79 12.46
N GLY A 54 -14.03 -23.56 13.28
CA GLY A 54 -13.27 -24.57 13.99
C GLY A 54 -12.31 -25.42 13.15
N ALA A 55 -12.21 -25.19 11.83
CA ALA A 55 -11.36 -25.98 10.94
C ALA A 55 -9.89 -25.53 10.98
N LEU A 56 -9.64 -24.24 11.18
CA LEU A 56 -8.29 -23.68 11.17
C LEU A 56 -7.57 -23.97 12.50
N ARG A 57 -6.34 -24.46 12.37
CA ARG A 57 -5.46 -24.82 13.47
C ARG A 57 -4.05 -24.31 13.20
N VAL A 58 -3.52 -23.52 14.12
CA VAL A 58 -2.14 -23.01 14.03
C VAL A 58 -1.24 -23.72 15.03
N SER A 59 0.03 -23.90 14.67
CA SER A 59 1.06 -24.47 15.53
C SER A 59 2.34 -23.68 15.35
N SER A 60 2.80 -23.06 16.43
CA SER A 60 3.97 -22.18 16.43
C SER A 60 5.27 -22.97 16.56
N ASN A 61 6.21 -22.67 15.66
CA ASN A 61 7.57 -23.17 15.65
C ASN A 61 8.54 -22.08 16.14
N ARG A 62 9.81 -22.42 16.32
CA ARG A 62 10.83 -21.41 16.63
C ARG A 62 11.14 -20.58 15.38
N TYR A 63 11.21 -19.27 15.59
CA TYR A 63 11.62 -18.30 14.59
C TYR A 63 13.09 -18.51 14.22
N LEU A 64 13.37 -18.65 12.93
CA LEU A 64 14.75 -18.59 12.43
C LEU A 64 15.12 -17.12 12.27
N LEU A 65 16.21 -16.69 12.91
CA LEU A 65 16.74 -15.35 12.70
C LEU A 65 17.15 -15.20 11.24
N SER A 66 16.63 -14.18 10.57
CA SER A 66 16.98 -13.80 9.21
C SER A 66 17.63 -12.42 9.21
N PRO A 67 18.50 -12.09 8.24
CA PRO A 67 19.06 -10.74 8.14
C PRO A 67 17.96 -9.69 8.07
N ALA A 68 18.11 -8.62 8.84
CA ALA A 68 17.17 -7.50 8.84
C ALA A 68 17.18 -6.73 7.50
N SER A 69 18.26 -6.79 6.72
CA SER A 69 18.33 -6.18 5.40
C SER A 69 18.76 -7.21 4.37
N ILE A 70 17.99 -7.30 3.29
CA ILE A 70 18.25 -8.20 2.17
C ILE A 70 18.87 -7.37 1.04
N LEU A 71 20.10 -7.73 0.64
CA LEU A 71 20.73 -7.20 -0.56
C LEU A 71 20.71 -8.28 -1.63
N LEU A 72 19.98 -8.04 -2.71
CA LEU A 72 19.99 -8.93 -3.87
C LEU A 72 21.29 -8.70 -4.66
N PRO A 73 22.14 -9.70 -4.87
CA PRO A 73 23.28 -9.56 -5.76
C PRO A 73 22.81 -9.50 -7.23
N PHE A 74 23.63 -8.93 -8.11
CA PHE A 74 23.43 -9.04 -9.55
C PHE A 74 23.72 -10.48 -10.03
N GLY A 75 22.87 -11.06 -10.89
CA GLY A 75 23.08 -12.37 -11.51
C GLY A 75 22.01 -13.42 -11.19
N ASP A 76 22.38 -14.71 -11.24
CA ASP A 76 21.50 -15.89 -11.05
C ASP A 76 21.08 -16.10 -9.57
N TYR A 77 20.66 -15.03 -8.90
CA TYR A 77 20.15 -15.08 -7.55
C TYR A 77 18.71 -15.58 -7.55
N VAL A 78 18.38 -16.47 -6.60
CA VAL A 78 17.00 -16.85 -6.33
C VAL A 78 16.42 -15.84 -5.35
N PRO A 79 15.47 -14.97 -5.76
CA PRO A 79 14.88 -13.98 -4.87
C PRO A 79 14.25 -14.64 -3.63
N PRO A 80 14.18 -13.92 -2.49
CA PRO A 80 13.38 -14.39 -1.37
C PRO A 80 11.92 -14.60 -1.81
N ARG A 81 11.24 -15.56 -1.20
CA ARG A 81 9.81 -15.81 -1.46
C ARG A 81 8.89 -14.72 -0.88
N GLY A 82 9.41 -13.91 0.03
CA GLY A 82 8.70 -12.83 0.70
C GLY A 82 9.60 -12.13 1.70
N LEU A 83 9.09 -11.08 2.35
CA LEU A 83 9.75 -10.43 3.48
C LEU A 83 9.20 -10.96 4.79
N LEU A 84 10.11 -11.47 5.63
CA LEU A 84 9.81 -11.83 7.01
C LEU A 84 9.64 -10.57 7.86
N PRO A 85 9.04 -10.70 9.06
CA PRO A 85 8.84 -9.57 9.93
C PRO A 85 10.12 -8.81 10.27
N GLY A 86 10.08 -7.47 10.14
CA GLY A 86 11.20 -6.59 10.40
C GLY A 86 12.30 -6.59 9.33
N GLN A 87 12.10 -7.25 8.18
CA GLN A 87 13.08 -7.23 7.09
C GLN A 87 12.88 -6.04 6.15
N SER A 88 13.96 -5.53 5.59
CA SER A 88 13.94 -4.52 4.55
C SER A 88 14.57 -5.02 3.26
N LEU A 89 14.01 -4.65 2.11
CA LEU A 89 14.51 -4.98 0.78
C LEU A 89 14.40 -3.76 -0.16
N THR A 90 15.47 -3.47 -0.89
CA THR A 90 15.46 -2.48 -1.97
C THR A 90 15.71 -3.16 -3.31
N LEU A 91 14.79 -2.97 -4.27
CA LEU A 91 14.88 -3.44 -5.63
C LEU A 91 15.37 -2.32 -6.56
N ASN A 92 16.65 -2.40 -6.90
CA ASN A 92 17.30 -1.54 -7.89
C ASN A 92 17.00 -2.01 -9.31
N PRO A 93 17.33 -1.20 -10.35
CA PRO A 93 17.18 -1.60 -11.74
C PRO A 93 17.74 -3.01 -12.03
N ALA A 94 16.97 -3.78 -12.80
CA ALA A 94 17.21 -5.18 -13.15
C ALA A 94 17.11 -6.21 -12.00
N GLN A 95 16.74 -5.79 -10.79
CA GLN A 95 16.41 -6.72 -9.70
C GLN A 95 14.91 -7.00 -9.68
N ASN A 96 14.55 -8.27 -9.55
CA ASN A 96 13.15 -8.69 -9.59
C ASN A 96 12.86 -9.67 -8.44
N VAL A 97 11.73 -9.50 -7.77
CA VAL A 97 11.09 -10.58 -7.01
C VAL A 97 9.90 -11.08 -7.83
N GLY A 98 9.73 -12.39 -7.93
CA GLY A 98 8.73 -13.00 -8.81
C GLY A 98 7.29 -12.77 -8.36
N ASP A 99 6.37 -13.47 -9.01
CA ASP A 99 4.94 -13.44 -8.66
C ASP A 99 4.68 -14.05 -7.28
N ASN A 100 3.54 -13.69 -6.68
CA ASN A 100 3.09 -14.17 -5.36
C ASN A 100 4.11 -13.85 -4.24
N PHE A 101 4.77 -12.71 -4.37
CA PHE A 101 5.63 -12.21 -3.30
C PHE A 101 4.73 -11.70 -2.16
N THR A 102 5.08 -12.00 -0.91
CA THR A 102 4.35 -11.47 0.25
C THR A 102 5.30 -10.71 1.16
N ALA A 103 4.98 -9.46 1.48
CA ALA A 103 5.74 -8.64 2.43
C ALA A 103 4.98 -8.57 3.77
N GLY A 104 5.57 -9.14 4.81
CA GLY A 104 4.94 -9.31 6.12
C GLY A 104 5.11 -8.14 7.09
N TRP A 105 4.63 -8.34 8.31
CA TRP A 105 4.51 -7.30 9.33
C TRP A 105 5.81 -6.58 9.66
N ALA A 106 5.74 -5.25 9.73
CA ALA A 106 6.88 -4.38 10.03
C ALA A 106 8.07 -4.58 9.07
N SER A 107 7.83 -5.12 7.87
CA SER A 107 8.82 -5.16 6.81
C SER A 107 8.78 -3.86 5.98
N ASP A 108 9.86 -3.59 5.25
CA ASP A 108 9.99 -2.42 4.37
C ASP A 108 10.42 -2.87 2.97
N LEU A 109 9.61 -2.56 1.95
CA LEU A 109 9.96 -2.80 0.55
C LEU A 109 10.11 -1.47 -0.18
N THR A 110 11.27 -1.25 -0.80
CA THR A 110 11.48 -0.12 -1.72
C THR A 110 11.73 -0.63 -3.13
N VAL A 111 10.89 -0.25 -4.09
CA VAL A 111 11.11 -0.49 -5.52
C VAL A 111 11.67 0.81 -6.12
N ALA A 112 12.97 0.82 -6.38
CA ALA A 112 13.74 1.98 -6.86
C ALA A 112 14.10 1.86 -8.35
N GLY A 113 13.41 1.01 -9.09
CA GLY A 113 13.68 0.71 -10.51
C GLY A 113 13.68 -0.78 -10.86
N GLY A 114 13.59 -1.66 -9.85
CA GLY A 114 13.39 -3.10 -10.05
C GLY A 114 11.93 -3.47 -10.36
N SER A 115 11.59 -4.76 -10.22
CA SER A 115 10.20 -5.19 -10.33
C SER A 115 9.75 -6.20 -9.27
N VAL A 116 8.47 -6.11 -8.94
CA VAL A 116 7.72 -7.14 -8.21
C VAL A 116 6.75 -7.77 -9.22
N GLY A 117 6.60 -9.09 -9.20
CA GLY A 117 5.67 -9.80 -10.07
C GLY A 117 4.19 -9.52 -9.78
N GLN A 118 3.32 -10.34 -10.37
CA GLN A 118 1.87 -10.32 -10.15
C GLN A 118 1.51 -10.85 -8.75
N ASN A 119 0.30 -10.55 -8.27
CA ASN A 119 -0.23 -11.03 -6.99
C ASN A 119 0.69 -10.66 -5.81
N PHE A 120 1.09 -9.38 -5.74
CA PHE A 120 1.92 -8.91 -4.63
C PHE A 120 1.03 -8.58 -3.43
N GLU A 121 1.24 -9.31 -2.33
CA GLU A 121 0.52 -9.10 -1.07
C GLU A 121 1.36 -8.31 -0.08
N ALA A 122 0.85 -7.17 0.37
CA ALA A 122 1.46 -6.34 1.39
C ALA A 122 0.60 -6.40 2.66
N VAL A 123 1.09 -7.03 3.75
CA VAL A 123 0.37 -7.12 5.04
C VAL A 123 1.17 -6.55 6.21
N GLY A 124 0.64 -5.52 6.87
CA GLY A 124 1.31 -4.83 7.96
C GLY A 124 2.67 -4.24 7.59
N THR A 125 2.91 -3.95 6.31
CA THR A 125 4.21 -3.59 5.75
C THR A 125 4.19 -2.18 5.20
N HIS A 126 5.37 -1.56 5.09
CA HIS A 126 5.54 -0.32 4.34
C HIS A 126 6.13 -0.63 2.96
N VAL A 127 5.48 -0.15 1.90
CA VAL A 127 5.95 -0.28 0.52
C VAL A 127 6.14 1.11 -0.08
N THR A 128 7.30 1.35 -0.69
CA THR A 128 7.57 2.54 -1.49
C THR A 128 7.86 2.15 -2.93
N LEU A 129 7.01 2.59 -3.86
CA LEU A 129 7.25 2.52 -5.30
C LEU A 129 7.76 3.89 -5.79
N ALA A 130 9.09 3.99 -5.90
CA ALA A 130 9.77 5.20 -6.39
C ALA A 130 10.02 5.16 -7.89
N ASP A 131 10.32 3.98 -8.44
CA ASP A 131 10.47 3.72 -9.86
C ASP A 131 10.34 2.20 -10.13
N GLY A 132 10.31 1.79 -11.39
CA GLY A 132 10.16 0.38 -11.78
C GLY A 132 8.70 -0.04 -11.86
N SER A 133 8.41 -1.30 -11.51
CA SER A 133 7.05 -1.83 -11.64
C SER A 133 6.63 -2.81 -10.55
N ILE A 134 5.34 -2.80 -10.23
CA ILE A 134 4.65 -3.91 -9.56
C ILE A 134 3.66 -4.48 -10.58
N GLY A 135 3.48 -5.80 -10.58
CA GLY A 135 2.59 -6.49 -11.50
C GLY A 135 1.10 -6.16 -11.29
N GLU A 136 0.27 -6.96 -11.93
CA GLU A 136 -1.19 -6.94 -11.77
C GLU A 136 -1.59 -7.57 -10.43
N ASP A 137 -2.80 -7.25 -9.97
CA ASP A 137 -3.44 -7.82 -8.78
C ASP A 137 -2.59 -7.59 -7.53
N MET A 138 -2.33 -6.32 -7.19
CA MET A 138 -1.59 -5.98 -5.96
C MET A 138 -2.56 -5.75 -4.82
N ASP A 139 -2.36 -6.46 -3.71
CA ASP A 139 -3.21 -6.39 -2.54
C ASP A 139 -2.52 -5.66 -1.39
N VAL A 140 -3.04 -4.47 -1.05
CA VAL A 140 -2.60 -3.68 0.10
C VAL A 140 -3.49 -4.03 1.28
N LEU A 141 -3.08 -5.04 2.05
CA LEU A 141 -3.82 -5.64 3.15
C LEU A 141 -3.72 -4.84 4.46
N PHE A 142 -4.43 -5.33 5.46
CA PHE A 142 -4.60 -4.67 6.76
C PHE A 142 -3.28 -4.18 7.36
N GLY A 143 -3.26 -2.92 7.80
CA GLY A 143 -2.11 -2.28 8.44
C GLY A 143 -0.96 -1.92 7.51
N SER A 144 -1.08 -2.16 6.20
CA SER A 144 -0.07 -1.77 5.23
C SER A 144 -0.23 -0.34 4.75
N VAL A 145 0.90 0.25 4.36
CA VAL A 145 0.97 1.55 3.70
C VAL A 145 1.73 1.38 2.39
N LEU A 146 1.11 1.81 1.29
CA LEU A 146 1.74 1.87 -0.03
C LEU A 146 1.93 3.33 -0.45
N ASP A 147 3.18 3.75 -0.66
CA ASP A 147 3.52 5.07 -1.19
C ASP A 147 4.00 4.95 -2.64
N ILE A 148 3.28 5.59 -3.55
CA ILE A 148 3.59 5.65 -4.97
C ILE A 148 4.06 7.06 -5.31
N THR A 149 5.36 7.19 -5.60
CA THR A 149 5.99 8.46 -6.01
C THR A 149 6.48 8.41 -7.47
N GLY A 150 6.52 7.22 -8.07
CA GLY A 150 6.87 6.97 -9.46
C GLY A 150 6.50 5.56 -9.89
N GLY A 151 7.13 5.04 -10.94
CA GLY A 151 6.93 3.67 -11.42
C GLY A 151 5.54 3.39 -12.01
N THR A 152 5.21 2.10 -12.13
CA THR A 152 3.93 1.63 -12.67
C THR A 152 3.39 0.46 -11.85
N ILE A 153 2.10 0.46 -11.55
CA ILE A 153 1.38 -0.72 -11.06
C ILE A 153 0.50 -1.24 -12.19
N GLY A 154 0.39 -2.56 -12.30
CA GLY A 154 -0.53 -3.22 -13.22
C GLY A 154 -2.00 -2.90 -12.94
N ASP A 155 -2.88 -3.59 -13.66
CA ASP A 155 -4.31 -3.58 -13.37
C ASP A 155 -4.59 -4.26 -12.03
N GLY A 156 -5.64 -3.84 -11.32
CA GLY A 156 -6.07 -4.50 -10.08
C GLY A 156 -5.30 -4.10 -8.83
N LEU A 157 -5.03 -2.81 -8.60
CA LEU A 157 -4.56 -2.37 -7.27
C LEU A 157 -5.74 -2.38 -6.29
N GLU A 158 -5.69 -3.24 -5.27
CA GLU A 158 -6.73 -3.38 -4.26
C GLU A 158 -6.26 -2.84 -2.90
N ALA A 159 -6.95 -1.82 -2.39
CA ALA A 159 -6.74 -1.31 -1.04
C ALA A 159 -7.76 -1.97 -0.10
N HIS A 160 -7.29 -2.88 0.75
CA HIS A 160 -8.13 -3.59 1.71
C HIS A 160 -8.35 -2.84 3.02
N ARG A 161 -9.27 -3.36 3.83
CA ARG A 161 -9.63 -2.79 5.12
C ARG A 161 -8.42 -2.45 5.99
N GLY A 162 -8.39 -1.22 6.49
CA GLY A 162 -7.33 -0.75 7.38
C GLY A 162 -5.98 -0.52 6.70
N SER A 163 -5.93 -0.55 5.36
CA SER A 163 -4.75 -0.16 4.61
C SER A 163 -4.83 1.29 4.12
N THR A 164 -3.68 1.84 3.72
CA THR A 164 -3.59 3.17 3.13
C THR A 164 -2.74 3.14 1.86
N VAL A 165 -3.26 3.72 0.79
CA VAL A 165 -2.55 3.93 -0.48
C VAL A 165 -2.38 5.42 -0.72
N ASN A 166 -1.14 5.88 -0.88
CA ASN A 166 -0.80 7.26 -1.18
C ASN A 166 -0.19 7.36 -2.58
N ILE A 167 -0.78 8.17 -3.45
CA ILE A 167 -0.39 8.33 -4.84
C ILE A 167 0.00 9.78 -5.09
N ALA A 168 1.31 10.03 -5.09
CA ALA A 168 1.90 11.33 -5.39
C ALA A 168 2.54 11.39 -6.78
N GLY A 169 2.69 10.25 -7.45
CA GLY A 169 3.29 10.11 -8.77
C GLY A 169 3.00 8.73 -9.38
N GLY A 170 3.74 8.38 -10.42
CA GLY A 170 3.66 7.07 -11.07
C GLY A 170 2.44 6.87 -11.97
N THR A 171 2.21 5.63 -12.38
CA THR A 171 1.05 5.22 -13.19
C THR A 171 0.29 4.08 -12.53
N VAL A 172 -1.02 4.30 -12.30
CA VAL A 172 -1.97 3.29 -11.82
C VAL A 172 -3.15 3.25 -12.78
N GLN A 173 -3.59 2.05 -13.17
CA GLN A 173 -4.64 1.87 -14.16
C GLN A 173 -6.04 1.76 -13.55
N GLN A 174 -6.15 0.98 -12.47
CA GLN A 174 -7.39 0.77 -11.73
C GLN A 174 -7.11 0.69 -10.24
N ILE A 175 -8.01 1.26 -9.44
CA ILE A 175 -7.96 1.19 -7.98
C ILE A 175 -9.30 0.63 -7.49
N LEU A 176 -9.26 -0.42 -6.70
CA LEU A 176 -10.40 -0.90 -5.92
C LEU A 176 -10.16 -0.57 -4.45
N ALA A 177 -10.87 0.41 -3.91
CA ALA A 177 -10.82 0.73 -2.49
C ALA A 177 -11.92 -0.04 -1.75
N LYS A 178 -11.53 -1.16 -1.14
CA LYS A 178 -12.42 -2.02 -0.36
C LYS A 178 -12.79 -1.39 0.97
N VAL A 179 -13.79 -1.95 1.63
CA VAL A 179 -14.35 -1.48 2.90
C VAL A 179 -13.28 -1.01 3.88
N GLY A 180 -13.36 0.24 4.36
CA GLY A 180 -12.50 0.76 5.43
C GLY A 180 -11.04 0.98 5.04
N SER A 181 -10.71 0.95 3.75
CA SER A 181 -9.43 1.42 3.22
C SER A 181 -9.42 2.93 3.00
N THR A 182 -8.22 3.51 2.87
CA THR A 182 -8.01 4.91 2.52
C THR A 182 -7.12 5.04 1.30
N VAL A 183 -7.57 5.80 0.30
CA VAL A 183 -6.77 6.17 -0.88
C VAL A 183 -6.58 7.68 -0.92
N ASN A 184 -5.33 8.13 -0.98
CA ASN A 184 -4.94 9.53 -1.10
C ASN A 184 -4.31 9.77 -2.48
N LEU A 185 -4.86 10.68 -3.26
CA LEU A 185 -4.39 10.99 -4.61
C LEU A 185 -4.02 12.47 -4.76
N SER A 186 -2.74 12.74 -4.95
CA SER A 186 -2.20 14.11 -5.10
C SER A 186 -1.32 14.30 -6.33
N GLY A 187 -1.04 13.25 -7.11
CA GLY A 187 -0.28 13.35 -8.35
C GLY A 187 -0.31 12.07 -9.18
N GLY A 188 0.53 12.00 -10.20
CA GLY A 188 0.68 10.85 -11.09
C GLY A 188 -0.06 10.97 -12.42
N THR A 189 0.18 10.00 -13.30
CA THR A 189 -0.52 9.84 -14.59
C THR A 189 -1.44 8.63 -14.54
N HIS A 190 -2.55 8.69 -15.25
CA HIS A 190 -3.59 7.66 -15.12
C HIS A 190 -4.07 7.17 -16.48
N GLY A 191 -4.32 5.86 -16.58
CA GLY A 191 -4.78 5.19 -17.80
C GLY A 191 -3.65 4.62 -18.67
N ARG A 192 -3.99 3.71 -19.59
CA ARG A 192 -3.04 3.12 -20.57
C ARG A 192 -2.61 4.14 -21.64
N THR A 193 -3.46 5.15 -21.86
CA THR A 193 -3.28 6.22 -22.83
C THR A 193 -3.74 7.56 -22.25
N THR A 194 -3.39 8.67 -22.88
CA THR A 194 -3.80 10.02 -22.46
C THR A 194 -5.31 10.26 -22.49
N ASP A 195 -6.08 9.36 -23.12
CA ASP A 195 -7.53 9.43 -23.25
C ASP A 195 -8.26 8.48 -22.29
N ASP A 196 -7.54 7.58 -21.62
CA ASP A 196 -8.13 6.65 -20.66
C ASP A 196 -8.40 7.33 -19.33
N TRP A 197 -9.51 6.95 -18.72
CA TRP A 197 -9.90 7.45 -17.41
C TRP A 197 -9.33 6.51 -16.34
N LEU A 198 -8.85 7.07 -15.23
CA LEU A 198 -8.64 6.26 -14.04
C LEU A 198 -9.97 5.67 -13.61
N ARG A 199 -10.05 4.35 -13.46
CA ARG A 199 -11.17 3.71 -12.82
C ARG A 199 -10.90 3.59 -11.33
N ILE A 200 -11.78 4.15 -10.52
CA ILE A 200 -11.75 3.96 -9.07
C ILE A 200 -13.08 3.34 -8.66
N ASP A 201 -13.05 2.11 -8.15
CA ASP A 201 -14.21 1.46 -7.56
C ASP A 201 -14.11 1.60 -6.04
N LEU A 202 -15.17 2.13 -5.41
CA LEU A 202 -15.23 2.33 -3.95
C LEU A 202 -16.32 1.44 -3.35
N GLU A 203 -15.93 0.62 -2.37
CA GLU A 203 -16.87 -0.13 -1.54
C GLU A 203 -17.38 0.69 -0.34
N PRO A 204 -18.50 0.28 0.29
CA PRO A 204 -19.02 0.87 1.53
C PRO A 204 -17.94 1.15 2.60
N GLY A 205 -17.91 2.36 3.14
CA GLY A 205 -16.98 2.74 4.22
C GLY A 205 -15.52 2.96 3.80
N SER A 206 -15.15 2.79 2.52
CA SER A 206 -13.85 3.26 2.01
C SER A 206 -13.83 4.78 1.86
N THR A 207 -12.62 5.36 1.84
CA THR A 207 -12.41 6.80 1.69
C THR A 207 -11.45 7.10 0.56
N LEU A 208 -11.88 7.96 -0.37
CA LEU A 208 -11.03 8.55 -1.40
C LEU A 208 -10.79 10.02 -1.10
N HIS A 209 -9.53 10.42 -0.98
CA HIS A 209 -9.10 11.81 -0.94
C HIS A 209 -8.45 12.20 -2.26
N VAL A 210 -8.97 13.26 -2.90
CA VAL A 210 -8.36 13.84 -4.10
C VAL A 210 -7.88 15.24 -3.78
N PHE A 211 -6.59 15.49 -4.01
CA PHE A 211 -5.93 16.76 -3.78
C PHE A 211 -5.53 17.38 -5.13
N GLY A 212 -6.04 18.58 -5.41
CA GLY A 212 -5.77 19.22 -6.70
C GLY A 212 -6.33 20.62 -6.82
N THR A 213 -6.26 21.17 -8.03
CA THR A 213 -6.86 22.44 -8.43
C THR A 213 -7.85 22.24 -9.57
N ASN A 214 -8.74 23.22 -9.77
CA ASN A 214 -9.75 23.21 -10.83
C ASN A 214 -10.59 21.92 -10.87
N LEU A 215 -10.89 21.35 -9.69
CA LEU A 215 -11.65 20.11 -9.59
C LEU A 215 -13.08 20.34 -10.05
N LEU A 216 -13.52 19.46 -10.96
CA LEU A 216 -14.84 19.44 -11.57
C LEU A 216 -15.48 18.10 -11.25
N VAL A 217 -16.78 18.12 -10.98
CA VAL A 217 -17.62 16.92 -10.82
C VAL A 217 -18.69 16.96 -11.91
N ASP A 218 -18.72 15.94 -12.75
CA ASP A 218 -19.51 15.86 -13.99
C ASP A 218 -19.36 17.10 -14.88
N GLY A 219 -18.11 17.59 -14.99
CA GLY A 219 -17.78 18.77 -15.79
C GLY A 219 -18.23 20.10 -15.20
N ARG A 220 -18.70 20.13 -13.95
CA ARG A 220 -19.11 21.36 -13.25
C ARG A 220 -18.16 21.67 -12.09
N PRO A 221 -17.83 22.95 -11.84
CA PRO A 221 -17.10 23.33 -10.63
C PRO A 221 -17.81 22.84 -9.37
N VAL A 222 -17.03 22.39 -8.40
CA VAL A 222 -17.57 21.93 -7.11
C VAL A 222 -17.94 23.14 -6.26
N GLU A 223 -19.24 23.37 -6.06
CA GLU A 223 -19.73 24.49 -5.27
C GLU A 223 -19.25 24.39 -3.81
N GLY A 224 -18.80 25.51 -3.23
CA GLY A 224 -18.30 25.54 -1.85
C GLY A 224 -16.86 25.06 -1.67
N LEU A 225 -16.22 24.54 -2.72
CA LEU A 225 -14.80 24.21 -2.68
C LEU A 225 -13.95 25.48 -2.79
N ALA A 226 -13.63 26.07 -1.64
CA ALA A 226 -12.75 27.22 -1.52
C ALA A 226 -11.27 26.80 -1.51
N GLU A 227 -10.37 27.75 -1.74
CA GLU A 227 -8.92 27.56 -1.61
C GLU A 227 -8.58 26.97 -0.23
N ASN A 228 -7.86 25.85 -0.20
CA ASN A 228 -7.52 25.06 0.99
C ASN A 228 -8.74 24.46 1.73
N GLY A 229 -9.92 24.49 1.09
CA GLY A 229 -11.14 23.89 1.57
C GLY A 229 -11.24 22.41 1.23
N THR A 230 -12.05 21.70 2.02
CA THR A 230 -12.46 20.33 1.77
C THR A 230 -13.96 20.29 1.54
N ILE A 231 -14.40 19.41 0.65
CA ILE A 231 -15.80 19.07 0.49
C ILE A 231 -15.94 17.56 0.44
N THR A 232 -16.79 17.03 1.30
CA THR A 232 -17.18 15.62 1.24
C THR A 232 -18.41 15.53 0.37
N LEU A 233 -18.33 14.68 -0.62
CA LEU A 233 -19.42 14.42 -1.52
C LEU A 233 -20.08 13.11 -1.08
N SER A 234 -21.42 13.10 -0.99
CA SER A 234 -22.21 11.95 -0.56
C SER A 234 -22.88 11.25 -1.74
N TRP A 235 -22.92 9.92 -1.71
CA TRP A 235 -23.63 9.13 -2.74
C TRP A 235 -25.14 9.23 -2.64
N GLU A 236 -25.70 9.65 -1.49
CA GLU A 236 -27.15 9.83 -1.30
C GLU A 236 -27.77 10.81 -2.30
N ASP A 237 -26.97 11.76 -2.78
CA ASP A 237 -27.40 12.83 -3.68
C ASP A 237 -27.46 12.42 -5.16
N ARG A 238 -27.10 11.16 -5.49
CA ARG A 238 -26.95 10.71 -6.87
C ARG A 238 -27.94 9.65 -7.30
N ARG A 239 -28.47 9.85 -8.51
CA ARG A 239 -29.27 8.84 -9.24
C ARG A 239 -28.42 7.77 -9.94
N TYR A 240 -27.12 8.02 -10.12
CA TYR A 240 -26.19 7.15 -10.83
C TYR A 240 -25.02 6.80 -9.92
N TYR A 241 -24.62 5.52 -9.92
CA TYR A 241 -23.53 4.95 -9.12
C TYR A 241 -22.14 5.31 -9.64
N SER A 242 -21.99 6.42 -10.36
CA SER A 242 -20.69 6.87 -10.83
C SER A 242 -20.59 8.39 -10.93
N TRP A 243 -19.38 8.89 -10.68
CA TRP A 243 -19.00 10.30 -10.80
C TRP A 243 -17.84 10.44 -11.76
N ALA A 244 -17.92 11.46 -12.62
CA ALA A 244 -16.79 11.89 -13.42
C ALA A 244 -16.07 13.01 -12.67
N ILE A 245 -14.86 12.77 -12.19
CA ILE A 245 -14.05 13.79 -11.52
C ILE A 245 -12.90 14.17 -12.45
N THR A 246 -12.75 15.46 -12.73
CA THR A 246 -11.64 15.97 -13.55
C THR A 246 -10.99 17.19 -12.91
N GLY A 247 -9.78 17.54 -13.33
CA GLY A 247 -9.08 18.73 -12.83
C GLY A 247 -7.58 18.62 -13.04
N GLU A 248 -6.81 19.20 -12.13
CA GLU A 248 -5.36 19.13 -12.07
C GLU A 248 -4.95 18.67 -10.67
N LEU A 249 -4.05 17.70 -10.52
CA LEU A 249 -3.55 17.26 -9.21
C LEU A 249 -2.50 18.22 -8.65
N LEU A 250 -2.02 18.01 -7.43
CA LEU A 250 -1.05 18.91 -6.79
C LEU A 250 0.33 18.93 -7.46
N ASP A 251 0.69 17.88 -8.18
CA ASP A 251 1.90 17.83 -9.02
C ASP A 251 1.73 18.56 -10.37
N GLY A 252 0.54 19.10 -10.65
CA GLY A 252 0.21 19.77 -11.89
C GLY A 252 -0.26 18.83 -13.00
N SER A 253 -0.40 17.53 -12.73
CA SER A 253 -0.84 16.57 -13.74
C SER A 253 -2.35 16.70 -14.02
N PRO A 254 -2.80 16.53 -15.27
CA PRO A 254 -4.23 16.50 -15.56
C PRO A 254 -4.88 15.25 -14.94
N PHE A 255 -6.00 15.44 -14.26
CA PHE A 255 -6.77 14.39 -13.62
C PHE A 255 -8.08 14.11 -14.34
N ARG A 256 -8.38 12.83 -14.57
CA ARG A 256 -9.68 12.32 -15.03
C ARG A 256 -9.93 10.94 -14.44
N ALA A 257 -10.96 10.83 -13.60
CA ALA A 257 -11.35 9.58 -13.00
C ALA A 257 -12.86 9.34 -13.10
N SER A 258 -13.22 8.09 -13.41
CA SER A 258 -14.57 7.58 -13.22
C SER A 258 -14.57 6.87 -11.89
N VAL A 259 -15.25 7.46 -10.92
CA VAL A 259 -15.38 6.90 -9.58
C VAL A 259 -16.72 6.18 -9.52
N TYR A 260 -16.70 4.88 -9.25
CA TYR A 260 -17.87 4.02 -9.16
C TYR A 260 -18.12 3.66 -7.71
N TYR A 261 -19.39 3.57 -7.36
CA TYR A 261 -19.81 2.89 -6.14
C TYR A 261 -20.07 1.42 -6.47
N GLU A 262 -19.29 0.53 -5.87
CA GLU A 262 -19.50 -0.89 -6.01
C GLU A 262 -20.55 -1.36 -4.98
N LEU A 263 -21.74 -1.69 -5.50
CA LEU A 263 -22.77 -2.34 -4.71
C LEU A 263 -22.32 -3.77 -4.42
N LEU A 264 -21.78 -3.97 -3.23
CA LEU A 264 -21.55 -5.31 -2.74
C LEU A 264 -22.89 -6.07 -2.67
N PRO A 265 -22.92 -7.36 -3.03
CA PRO A 265 -24.10 -8.20 -2.81
C PRO A 265 -24.55 -8.08 -1.34
N ALA A 266 -25.84 -8.08 -1.06
CA ALA A 266 -26.36 -7.98 0.32
C ALA A 266 -25.77 -9.06 1.27
N SER A 267 -25.31 -10.19 0.72
CA SER A 267 -24.59 -11.24 1.44
C SER A 267 -23.19 -10.84 1.93
N SER A 268 -22.68 -9.65 1.58
CA SER A 268 -21.39 -9.10 2.04
C SER A 268 -21.38 -8.73 3.52
N GLY A 269 -22.55 -8.57 4.16
CA GLY A 269 -22.64 -8.04 5.52
C GLY A 269 -22.35 -6.53 5.59
N ALA A 270 -22.33 -5.84 4.45
CA ALA A 270 -22.00 -4.42 4.36
C ALA A 270 -23.15 -3.46 4.72
N GLU A 271 -24.30 -3.96 5.20
CA GLU A 271 -25.50 -3.14 5.42
C GLU A 271 -25.31 -2.05 6.50
N ASP A 272 -24.33 -2.20 7.40
CA ASP A 272 -24.02 -1.23 8.47
C ASP A 272 -22.75 -0.40 8.24
N LEU A 273 -22.04 -0.59 7.11
CA LEU A 273 -20.71 0.01 6.89
C LEU A 273 -20.75 1.45 6.34
N GLY A 274 -21.95 1.99 6.14
CA GLY A 274 -22.16 3.31 5.56
C GLY A 274 -21.83 3.37 4.07
N LEU A 275 -22.21 4.46 3.40
CA LEU A 275 -21.82 4.68 2.01
C LEU A 275 -20.32 5.02 1.94
N PRO A 276 -19.63 4.74 0.82
CA PRO A 276 -18.26 5.22 0.63
C PRO A 276 -18.23 6.74 0.74
N THR A 277 -17.08 7.30 1.12
CA THR A 277 -16.94 8.76 1.15
C THR A 277 -15.86 9.22 0.18
N ILE A 278 -16.17 10.28 -0.56
CA ILE A 278 -15.20 10.96 -1.42
C ILE A 278 -15.00 12.35 -0.83
N THR A 279 -13.77 12.67 -0.46
CA THR A 279 -13.39 14.00 0.01
C THR A 279 -12.50 14.67 -1.02
N LEU A 280 -12.98 15.75 -1.61
CA LEU A 280 -12.19 16.59 -2.50
C LEU A 280 -11.56 17.72 -1.70
N THR A 281 -10.26 17.89 -1.85
CA THR A 281 -9.49 18.94 -1.19
C THR A 281 -8.87 19.82 -2.27
N LEU A 282 -9.26 21.09 -2.29
CA LEU A 282 -8.60 22.08 -3.13
C LEU A 282 -7.36 22.55 -2.40
N ALA A 283 -6.23 21.93 -2.66
CA ALA A 283 -4.98 22.31 -2.01
C ALA A 283 -4.18 23.26 -2.89
N THR A 284 -3.68 24.33 -2.29
CA THR A 284 -2.65 25.16 -2.92
C THR A 284 -1.28 24.55 -2.66
N ALA A 285 -0.33 24.83 -3.55
CA ALA A 285 1.05 24.37 -3.42
C ALA A 285 1.58 24.70 -2.02
N GLY A 286 1.85 23.68 -1.20
CA GLY A 286 2.33 23.81 0.17
C GLY A 286 1.43 23.24 1.27
N ILE A 287 0.20 22.79 0.96
CA ILE A 287 -0.51 21.91 1.89
C ILE A 287 0.20 20.58 1.93
N ALA A 288 0.69 20.21 3.12
CA ALA A 288 1.08 18.83 3.37
C ALA A 288 -0.16 17.97 3.16
N VAL A 289 -0.13 17.09 2.16
CA VAL A 289 -1.03 15.93 2.14
C VAL A 289 -0.87 15.31 3.52
N PRO A 290 -1.96 15.07 4.27
CA PRO A 290 -1.86 14.47 5.58
C PRO A 290 -1.05 13.20 5.41
N GLU A 291 0.20 13.24 5.88
CA GLU A 291 1.03 12.05 5.97
C GLU A 291 0.15 11.02 6.68
N PRO A 292 -0.02 9.79 6.15
CA PRO A 292 -0.72 8.76 6.88
C PRO A 292 -0.13 8.79 8.29
N ALA A 293 -1.00 8.79 9.31
CA ALA A 293 -0.59 8.99 10.70
C ALA A 293 0.50 7.97 11.06
N SER A 294 1.75 8.37 10.85
CA SER A 294 2.92 7.53 10.97
C SER A 294 3.28 7.55 12.43
N THR A 295 2.53 6.79 13.22
CA THR A 295 3.17 6.16 14.37
C THR A 295 4.28 5.27 13.79
N VAL A 296 5.55 5.67 14.00
CA VAL A 296 6.81 4.96 13.64
C VAL A 296 7.30 5.32 12.21
N LEU A 297 8.51 5.78 11.87
CA LEU A 297 9.84 5.92 12.50
C LEU A 297 10.63 7.07 11.81
N ALA A 298 10.86 8.20 12.51
CA ALA A 298 11.75 9.25 12.02
C ALA A 298 13.23 8.86 12.24
N PHE A 299 13.80 7.98 11.41
CA PHE A 299 15.24 7.67 11.41
C PHE A 299 15.76 7.31 10.01
N ALA A 300 15.84 8.28 9.08
CA ALA A 300 16.61 8.06 7.85
C ALA A 300 17.25 9.29 7.18
N ALA A 301 17.18 10.50 7.77
CA ALA A 301 17.69 11.71 7.08
C ALA A 301 19.02 12.30 7.62
N ILE A 302 19.68 11.73 8.63
CA ILE A 302 20.86 12.35 9.25
C ILE A 302 22.22 11.77 8.77
N LEU A 303 22.27 10.64 8.05
CA LEU A 303 23.56 9.97 7.81
C LEU A 303 24.32 10.33 6.51
N LEU A 304 23.87 11.27 5.67
CA LEU A 304 24.54 11.57 4.39
C LEU A 304 25.24 12.95 4.28
N CYS A 305 25.26 13.77 5.34
CA CYS A 305 26.05 15.03 5.37
C CYS A 305 27.27 15.04 6.31
N GLY A 306 27.64 13.89 6.91
CA GLY A 306 28.61 13.83 8.01
C GLY A 306 30.05 13.41 7.69
N ILE A 307 30.44 13.16 6.44
CA ILE A 307 31.83 12.78 6.10
C ILE A 307 32.36 13.67 4.99
N GLY A 308 32.67 14.91 5.36
CA GLY A 308 33.21 15.91 4.44
C GLY A 308 34.08 16.94 5.15
N ARG A 309 35.10 16.50 5.90
CA ARG A 309 36.36 17.24 6.17
C ARG A 309 37.21 16.52 7.22
N LEU A 310 38.18 15.72 6.77
CA LEU A 310 39.36 15.40 7.55
C LEU A 310 40.62 15.69 6.71
N GLY A 311 41.15 16.89 6.94
CA GLY A 311 42.58 17.20 7.04
C GLY A 311 43.55 16.71 5.96
N HIS A 312 43.77 17.54 4.94
CA HIS A 312 45.09 17.67 4.33
C HIS A 312 46.01 18.46 5.28
N ARG A 313 46.97 17.81 5.93
CA ARG A 313 48.17 18.46 6.48
C ARG A 313 49.40 17.75 5.91
N ALA A 314 49.99 18.36 4.89
CA ALA A 314 51.34 18.06 4.45
C ALA A 314 52.33 18.65 5.46
N SER A 315 53.21 17.83 6.03
CA SER A 315 54.41 18.29 6.73
C SER A 315 55.62 17.98 5.87
N MET A 316 56.28 19.04 5.39
CA MET A 316 57.60 18.97 4.79
C MET A 316 58.62 18.50 5.83
N VAL A 317 59.44 17.53 5.46
CA VAL A 317 60.71 17.23 6.12
C VAL A 317 61.82 17.64 5.15
N THR A 318 62.66 18.58 5.55
CA THR A 318 63.90 18.94 4.85
C THR A 318 65.04 18.01 5.29
N PRO A 319 65.98 17.67 4.39
CA PRO A 319 67.12 16.82 4.73
C PRO A 319 68.30 17.62 5.31
N ARG A 320 69.02 17.00 6.23
CA ARG A 320 70.45 17.22 6.49
C ARG A 320 71.14 15.86 6.49
#